data_AF-A0A832L8A0-F1
#
_entry.id   AF-A0A832L8A0-F1
#
_cell.length_a   1.000
_cell.length_b   1.000
_cell.length_c   1.000
_cell.angle_alpha   90.00
_cell.angle_beta   90.00
_cell.angle_gamma   90.00
#
_symmetry.space_group_name_H-M   'P 1'
#
loop_
_entity.id
_entity.type
_entity.pdbx_description
1 polymer ?
#
loop_
_entity_poly.entity_id
_entity_poly.type
_entity_poly.pdbx_seq_one_letter_code
_entity_poly.pdbx_strand_id
1 'polypeptide(L)'
;MRRDTYEKKTQIETFCEYLEEQESKFIAKVAKEASINAINETFRSGRPVMTLQNESIVRKYPDGRTETVRKIEKMPITSKISTYYL
;
A
#
# COMPACT_ATOMS: atom_id res chain seq x y z
N MET A 1 -10.41 8.30 45.43
CA MET A 1 -10.26 9.33 44.39
C MET A 1 -9.36 8.98 43.22
N ARG A 2 -8.54 7.90 43.24
CA ARG A 2 -7.65 7.56 42.09
C ARG A 2 -8.25 6.58 41.07
N ARG A 3 -9.31 5.83 41.38
CA ARG A 3 -9.84 4.76 40.49
C ARG A 3 -10.57 5.32 39.26
N ASP A 4 -11.38 6.35 39.46
CA ASP A 4 -12.17 6.99 38.39
C ASP A 4 -11.30 7.64 37.29
N THR A 5 -10.04 7.94 37.61
CA THR A 5 -9.08 8.53 36.66
C THR A 5 -8.44 7.50 35.74
N TYR A 6 -8.29 6.25 36.19
CA TYR A 6 -7.73 5.16 35.36
C TYR A 6 -8.77 4.62 34.38
N GLU A 7 -10.01 4.39 34.83
CA GLU A 7 -11.09 3.91 33.94
C GLU A 7 -11.39 4.90 32.81
N LYS A 8 -11.38 6.21 33.09
CA LYS A 8 -11.54 7.24 32.06
C LYS A 8 -10.38 7.23 31.05
N LYS A 9 -9.15 6.95 31.49
CA LYS A 9 -7.98 6.86 30.60
C LYS A 9 -8.10 5.68 29.64
N THR A 10 -8.49 4.51 30.15
CA THR A 10 -8.68 3.29 29.36
C THR A 10 -9.82 3.43 28.35
N GLN A 11 -10.91 4.11 28.70
CA GLN A 11 -12.00 4.38 27.77
C GLN A 11 -11.60 5.33 26.63
N ILE A 12 -10.79 6.35 26.92
CA ILE A 12 -10.28 7.27 25.90
C ILE A 12 -9.32 6.55 24.96
N GLU A 13 -8.39 5.76 25.47
CA GLU A 13 -7.44 4.97 24.66
C GLU A 13 -8.18 4.02 23.72
N THR A 14 -9.18 3.29 24.23
CA THR A 14 -10.02 2.39 23.40
C THR A 14 -10.79 3.14 22.31
N PHE A 15 -11.27 4.35 22.60
CA PHE A 15 -11.99 5.17 21.62
C PHE A 15 -11.05 5.74 20.55
N CYS A 16 -9.83 6.15 20.92
CA CYS A 16 -8.81 6.58 19.97
C CYS A 16 -8.41 5.45 19.02
N GLU A 17 -8.15 4.24 19.53
CA GLU A 17 -7.83 3.07 18.68
C GLU A 17 -8.96 2.75 17.69
N TYR A 18 -10.22 2.84 18.14
CA TYR A 18 -11.38 2.65 17.26
C TYR A 18 -11.44 3.70 16.14
N LEU A 19 -11.20 4.97 16.46
CA LEU A 19 -11.20 6.04 15.46
C LEU A 19 -10.08 5.85 14.43
N GLU A 20 -8.86 5.51 14.88
CA GLU A 20 -7.74 5.22 14.00
C GLU A 20 -8.04 4.04 13.05
N GLU A 21 -8.70 3.00 13.55
CA GLU A 21 -9.12 1.88 12.71
C GLU A 21 -10.14 2.31 11.64
N GLN A 22 -11.11 3.15 12.00
CA GLN A 22 -12.10 3.66 11.04
C GLN A 22 -11.47 4.59 10.00
N GLU A 23 -10.57 5.47 10.40
CA GLU A 23 -9.82 6.33 9.48
C GLU A 23 -8.98 5.50 8.51
N SER A 24 -8.27 4.48 9.02
CA SER A 24 -7.48 3.56 8.19
C SER A 24 -8.36 2.83 7.17
N LYS A 25 -9.54 2.32 7.58
CA LYS A 25 -10.52 1.69 6.67
C LYS A 25 -11.02 2.66 5.62
N PHE A 26 -11.29 3.90 5.99
CA PHE A 26 -11.73 4.94 5.06
C PHE A 26 -10.66 5.27 4.03
N ILE A 27 -9.42 5.50 4.46
CA ILE A 27 -8.28 5.76 3.57
C ILE A 27 -8.06 4.58 2.62
N ALA A 28 -8.10 3.35 3.13
CA ALA A 28 -7.96 2.14 2.31
C ALA A 28 -9.07 2.05 1.24
N LYS A 29 -10.31 2.40 1.58
CA LYS A 29 -11.43 2.45 0.64
C LYS A 29 -11.18 3.49 -0.46
N VAL A 30 -10.86 4.72 -0.08
CA VAL A 30 -10.61 5.82 -1.02
C VAL A 30 -9.43 5.50 -1.94
N ALA A 31 -8.32 4.97 -1.39
CA ALA A 31 -7.16 4.57 -2.17
C ALA A 31 -7.48 3.46 -3.17
N LYS A 32 -8.31 2.48 -2.78
CA LYS A 32 -8.78 1.41 -3.67
C LYS A 32 -9.62 1.97 -4.81
N GLU A 33 -10.58 2.82 -4.51
CA GLU A 33 -11.46 3.45 -5.52
C GLU A 33 -10.65 4.32 -6.50
N ALA A 34 -9.74 5.15 -5.99
CA ALA A 34 -8.85 5.98 -6.81
C ALA A 34 -7.97 5.14 -7.72
N SER A 35 -7.41 4.04 -7.20
CA SER A 35 -6.57 3.11 -7.98
C SER A 35 -7.36 2.46 -9.11
N ILE A 36 -8.58 1.97 -8.83
CA ILE A 36 -9.46 1.36 -9.84
C ILE A 36 -9.79 2.38 -10.94
N ASN A 37 -10.13 3.60 -10.55
CA ASN A 37 -10.45 4.67 -11.51
C ASN A 37 -9.26 5.01 -12.40
N ALA A 38 -8.05 5.13 -11.83
CA ALA A 38 -6.83 5.39 -12.59
C ALA A 38 -6.52 4.26 -13.59
N ILE A 39 -6.69 3.00 -13.19
CA ILE A 39 -6.51 1.84 -14.08
C ILE A 39 -7.51 1.89 -15.23
N ASN A 40 -8.79 2.10 -14.91
CA ASN A 40 -9.86 2.12 -15.91
C ASN A 40 -9.65 3.24 -16.93
N GLU A 41 -9.26 4.43 -16.49
CA GLU A 41 -8.97 5.55 -17.39
C GLU A 41 -7.76 5.28 -18.28
N THR A 42 -6.71 4.67 -17.70
CA THR A 42 -5.53 4.26 -18.47
C THR A 42 -5.91 3.23 -19.55
N PHE A 43 -6.77 2.26 -19.23
CA PHE A 43 -7.26 1.28 -20.20
C PHE A 43 -8.15 1.90 -21.27
N ARG A 44 -9.02 2.84 -20.93
CA ARG A 44 -9.82 3.61 -21.90
C ARG A 44 -8.95 4.37 -22.89
N SER A 45 -7.80 4.87 -22.45
CA SER A 45 -6.81 5.51 -23.32
C SER A 45 -5.99 4.53 -24.19
N GLY A 46 -6.27 3.22 -24.12
CA GLY A 46 -5.56 2.18 -24.86
C GLY A 46 -4.17 1.85 -24.32
N ARG A 47 -3.83 2.33 -23.12
CA ARG A 47 -2.49 2.18 -22.53
C ARG A 47 -2.45 1.00 -21.56
N PRO A 48 -1.34 0.25 -21.51
CA PRO A 48 -1.17 -0.80 -20.51
C PRO A 48 -0.84 -0.23 -19.13
N VAL A 49 -1.16 -0.99 -18.09
CA VAL A 49 -0.84 -0.67 -16.68
C VAL A 49 0.14 -1.69 -16.14
N MET A 50 1.11 -1.24 -15.35
CA MET A 50 2.03 -2.12 -14.63
C MET A 50 1.60 -2.30 -13.18
N THR A 51 1.55 -3.54 -12.71
CA THR A 51 1.20 -3.89 -11.33
C THR A 51 2.19 -4.88 -10.75
N LEU A 52 2.31 -4.89 -9.43
CA LEU A 52 3.06 -5.91 -8.71
C LEU A 52 2.11 -7.07 -8.36
N GLN A 53 2.42 -8.28 -8.82
CA GLN A 53 1.67 -9.50 -8.52
C GLN A 53 2.64 -10.65 -8.24
N ASN A 54 2.47 -11.35 -7.11
CA ASN A 54 3.27 -12.54 -6.77
C ASN A 54 4.78 -12.34 -6.98
N GLU A 55 5.33 -11.28 -6.39
CA GLU A 55 6.75 -10.91 -6.51
C GLU A 55 7.21 -10.64 -7.95
N SER A 56 6.27 -10.36 -8.86
CA SER A 56 6.56 -10.07 -10.27
C SER A 56 5.93 -8.76 -10.68
N ILE A 57 6.67 -7.97 -11.46
CA ILE A 57 6.13 -6.80 -12.15
C ILE A 57 5.45 -7.32 -13.42
N VAL A 58 4.15 -7.09 -13.50
CA VAL A 58 3.28 -7.57 -14.58
C VAL A 58 2.69 -6.37 -15.31
N ARG A 59 2.70 -6.42 -16.64
CA ARG A 59 2.04 -5.45 -17.51
C ARG A 59 0.71 -6.03 -17.99
N LYS A 60 -0.37 -5.34 -17.71
CA LYS A 60 -1.73 -5.70 -18.14
C LYS A 60 -2.18 -4.78 -19.26
N TYR A 61 -2.74 -5.37 -20.30
CA TYR A 61 -3.25 -4.67 -21.47
C TYR A 61 -4.77 -4.54 -21.41
N PRO A 62 -5.35 -3.53 -22.09
CA PRO A 62 -6.81 -3.33 -22.13
C PRO A 62 -7.60 -4.50 -22.71
N ASP A 63 -6.98 -5.31 -23.57
CA ASP A 63 -7.57 -6.49 -24.20
C ASP A 63 -7.51 -7.76 -23.32
N GLY A 64 -7.07 -7.62 -22.07
CA GLY A 64 -6.94 -8.72 -21.12
C GLY A 64 -5.62 -9.48 -21.22
N ARG A 65 -4.75 -9.18 -22.20
CA ARG A 65 -3.41 -9.78 -22.23
C ARG A 65 -2.61 -9.35 -21.01
N THR A 66 -1.76 -10.26 -20.56
CA THR A 66 -0.90 -10.06 -19.39
C THR A 66 0.51 -10.52 -19.74
N GLU A 67 1.49 -9.66 -19.52
CA GLU A 67 2.91 -9.92 -19.77
C GLU A 67 3.69 -9.77 -18.46
N THR A 68 4.51 -10.76 -18.11
CA THR A 68 5.43 -10.63 -16.98
C THR A 68 6.68 -9.88 -17.44
N VAL A 69 6.92 -8.69 -16.89
CA VAL A 69 8.05 -7.83 -17.27
C VAL A 69 9.32 -8.23 -16.51
N ARG A 70 9.19 -8.48 -15.20
CA ARG A 70 10.34 -8.81 -14.35
C ARG A 70 9.90 -9.56 -13.11
N LYS A 71 10.62 -10.61 -12.75
CA LYS A 71 10.52 -11.23 -11.42
C LYS A 71 11.39 -10.45 -10.43
N ILE A 72 10.82 -10.04 -9.31
CA ILE A 72 11.56 -9.42 -8.21
C ILE A 72 12.18 -10.55 -7.40
N GLU A 73 13.46 -10.80 -7.65
CA GLU A 73 14.25 -11.69 -6.81
C GLU A 73 14.58 -10.97 -5.50
N LYS A 74 14.33 -11.65 -4.37
CA LYS A 74 14.78 -11.19 -3.05
C LYS A 74 16.30 -11.38 -2.96
N MET A 75 17.07 -10.48 -3.58
CA MET A 75 18.49 -10.41 -3.30
C MET A 75 18.68 -9.84 -1.88
N PRO A 76 19.55 -10.44 -1.05
CA PRO A 76 19.92 -9.84 0.21
C PRO A 76 20.56 -8.48 -0.07
N ILE A 77 20.05 -7.43 0.57
CA ILE A 77 20.64 -6.09 0.48
C ILE A 77 21.98 -6.15 1.21
N THR A 78 23.06 -6.45 0.49
CA THR A 78 24.40 -6.23 1.02
C THR A 78 24.67 -4.73 0.93
N SER A 79 24.54 -4.02 2.05
CA SER A 79 24.98 -2.64 2.19
C SER A 79 26.50 -2.59 1.98
N LYS A 80 26.96 -2.48 0.74
CA LYS A 80 28.34 -2.10 0.45
C LYS A 80 28.47 -0.63 0.80
N ILE A 81 28.96 -0.35 2.00
CA ILE A 81 29.46 0.98 2.38
C ILE A 81 30.53 1.33 1.34
N SER A 82 30.22 2.25 0.43
CA SER A 82 31.20 2.84 -0.48
C SER A 82 31.96 3.89 0.31
N THR A 83 33.04 3.50 0.98
CA THR A 83 34.03 4.45 1.49
C THR A 83 34.76 5.07 0.29
N TYR A 84 34.39 6.30 -0.06
CA TYR A 84 35.20 7.13 -0.95
C TYR A 84 36.43 7.60 -0.15
N TYR A 85 37.63 7.23 -0.61
CA TYR A 85 38.86 7.86 -0.14
C TYR A 85 39.02 9.18 -0.90
N LEU A 86 39.06 10.29 -0.16
CA LEU A 86 39.41 11.64 -0.66
C LEU A 86 40.92 11.80 -0.74
#